data_AF-A0A6I7MVA9-F1
#
_entry.id   AF-A0A6I7MVA9-F1
#
_cell.length_a   1.000
_cell.length_b   1.000
_cell.length_c   1.000
_cell.angle_alpha   90.00
_cell.angle_beta   90.00
_cell.angle_gamma   90.00
#
_symmetry.space_group_name_H-M   'P 1'
#
loop_
_entity.id
_entity.type
_entity.pdbx_description
1 polymer ?
#
loop_
_entity_poly.entity_id
_entity_poly.type
_entity_poly.pdbx_seq_one_letter_code
_entity_poly.pdbx_strand_id
1 'polypeptide(L)'
;MKAILCKEFGGPEKLEFSEAADPVAGEKEVLIKVAACAVNFPDVLIIQNKYQFKPELPFSPGGEVSGIVEKVGSGVKHLKEGQKVLALCGWGGFAEKVKVEADRVFPIPAQMDFITASSTLYTFGTSYHALKNRAQLKKGETLLVLGASGGVGLAAVELGKVMGATVIAAASTAEKLSFCKEKGADFTINYETEDLKERVKSLTDGKGVDVILDVVGDKYAEPALRSMAWKGRYLVVGFAAGDIPKLPFNLALLKGCAVMGVFWGRFSSEEPKESQQNLMELVGMIQSGKIQQHIYKTYPLKEAPQALQEMMDRKVVGKAVVNVSIELLAEDQNRSEDKKATKEMKGDMEKSESPVKSIRSIEDLKKLEGSSLGKSSWLKVSQDLIQKFAETTQDLQWIHIDTEKAKTLLPGGKNLAHGYLTLSLIPKLMYELLPLDQVEMALNYGTDKVRFPAPLYSGDQVQLKASVQKVETNADGSAKIFLLAEMYSAHSDKPVCVAEMISLVRM
;
A
#
# COMPACT_ATOMS: atom_id res chain seq x y z
N MET A 1 -9.38 -16.92 20.44
CA MET A 1 -9.82 -15.83 19.54
C MET A 1 -11.25 -16.04 19.05
N LYS A 2 -11.96 -14.97 18.70
CA LYS A 2 -13.24 -15.01 17.97
C LYS A 2 -12.98 -15.17 16.47
N ALA A 3 -13.80 -15.98 15.81
CA ALA A 3 -13.70 -16.25 14.39
C ALA A 3 -15.07 -16.60 13.79
N ILE A 4 -15.16 -16.45 12.47
CA ILE A 4 -16.23 -17.04 11.66
C ILE A 4 -15.73 -18.40 11.19
N LEU A 5 -16.42 -19.47 11.57
CA LEU A 5 -16.04 -20.84 11.25
C LEU A 5 -16.99 -21.47 10.24
N CYS A 6 -16.40 -22.11 9.24
CA CYS A 6 -17.03 -23.09 8.38
C CYS A 6 -16.79 -24.48 8.99
N LYS A 7 -17.84 -25.07 9.57
CA LYS A 7 -17.80 -26.43 10.15
C LYS A 7 -18.32 -27.49 9.19
N GLU A 8 -19.17 -27.06 8.26
CA GLU A 8 -19.66 -27.85 7.14
C GLU A 8 -19.72 -26.99 5.88
N PHE A 9 -19.60 -27.64 4.71
CA PHE A 9 -19.67 -26.94 3.44
C PHE A 9 -21.11 -26.47 3.11
N GLY A 10 -21.20 -25.31 2.47
CA GLY A 10 -22.43 -24.74 1.91
C GLY A 10 -22.35 -23.23 1.75
N GLY A 11 -23.47 -22.52 1.88
CA GLY A 11 -23.52 -21.08 1.71
C GLY A 11 -23.13 -20.31 2.97
N PRO A 12 -23.07 -18.96 2.89
CA PRO A 12 -22.73 -18.11 4.02
C PRO A 12 -23.64 -18.31 5.24
N GLU A 13 -24.88 -18.73 5.06
CA GLU A 13 -25.86 -19.00 6.13
C GLU A 13 -25.42 -20.09 7.12
N LYS A 14 -24.46 -20.94 6.74
CA LYS A 14 -23.92 -22.01 7.59
C LYS A 14 -22.69 -21.59 8.39
N LEU A 15 -22.20 -20.36 8.20
CA LEU A 15 -21.03 -19.87 8.92
C LEU A 15 -21.40 -19.45 10.34
N GLU A 16 -20.56 -19.85 11.30
CA GLU A 16 -20.82 -19.62 12.71
C GLU A 16 -19.80 -18.66 13.32
N PHE A 17 -20.27 -17.60 13.97
CA PHE A 17 -19.43 -16.77 14.83
C PHE A 17 -19.19 -17.46 16.17
N SER A 18 -17.96 -17.89 16.43
CA SER A 18 -17.62 -18.70 17.59
C SER A 18 -16.20 -18.45 18.09
N GLU A 19 -15.87 -18.98 19.26
CA GLU A 19 -14.50 -18.98 19.76
C GLU A 19 -13.71 -20.17 19.20
N ALA A 20 -12.44 -19.90 18.87
CA ALA A 20 -11.47 -20.88 18.44
C ALA A 20 -10.15 -20.67 19.20
N ALA A 21 -9.33 -21.72 19.27
CA ALA A 21 -7.98 -21.60 19.82
C ALA A 21 -7.15 -20.62 18.98
N ASP A 22 -6.27 -19.87 19.63
CA ASP A 22 -5.33 -19.00 18.92
C ASP A 22 -4.37 -19.86 18.08
N PRO A 23 -4.12 -19.50 16.80
CA PRO A 23 -3.17 -20.22 15.99
C PRO A 23 -1.76 -19.95 16.48
N VAL A 24 -0.89 -20.95 16.36
CA VAL A 24 0.52 -20.86 16.73
C VAL A 24 1.33 -20.82 15.43
N ALA A 25 2.10 -19.75 15.25
CA ALA A 25 3.02 -19.63 14.12
C ALA A 25 4.15 -20.65 14.23
N GLY A 26 4.39 -21.40 13.16
CA GLY A 26 5.57 -22.24 12.98
C GLY A 26 6.83 -21.43 12.68
N GLU A 27 7.93 -22.13 12.41
CA GLU A 27 9.26 -21.54 12.22
C GLU A 27 9.32 -20.48 11.10
N LYS A 28 8.60 -20.69 10.00
CA LYS A 28 8.59 -19.81 8.81
C LYS A 28 7.33 -18.95 8.71
N GLU A 29 6.44 -19.05 9.70
CA GLU A 29 5.18 -18.33 9.73
C GLU A 29 5.30 -17.10 10.65
N VAL A 30 4.36 -16.17 10.48
CA VAL A 30 4.10 -15.11 11.44
C VAL A 30 2.65 -15.21 11.92
N LEU A 31 2.41 -14.82 13.16
CA LEU A 31 1.07 -14.63 13.70
C LEU A 31 0.69 -13.17 13.53
N ILE A 32 -0.44 -12.89 12.91
CA ILE A 32 -0.95 -11.55 12.65
C ILE A 32 -2.22 -11.35 13.47
N LYS A 33 -2.26 -10.27 14.26
CA LYS A 33 -3.50 -9.74 14.83
C LYS A 33 -4.22 -8.97 13.73
N VAL A 34 -5.35 -9.51 13.27
CA VAL A 34 -6.06 -9.04 12.07
C VAL A 34 -6.82 -7.76 12.39
N ALA A 35 -6.53 -6.70 11.66
CA ALA A 35 -7.28 -5.44 11.71
C ALA A 35 -8.50 -5.51 10.78
N ALA A 36 -8.25 -5.85 9.52
CA ALA A 36 -9.24 -5.90 8.46
C ALA A 36 -8.99 -7.12 7.56
N CYS A 37 -10.07 -7.70 7.03
CA CYS A 37 -10.01 -8.75 6.02
C CYS A 37 -10.94 -8.39 4.88
N ALA A 38 -10.44 -8.31 3.65
CA ALA A 38 -11.33 -8.06 2.54
C ALA A 38 -12.05 -9.34 2.11
N VAL A 39 -13.29 -9.16 1.67
CA VAL A 39 -14.13 -10.25 1.14
C VAL A 39 -13.75 -10.49 -0.31
N ASN A 40 -13.64 -11.75 -0.71
CA ASN A 40 -13.25 -12.17 -2.04
C ASN A 40 -14.14 -13.31 -2.57
N PHE A 41 -14.35 -13.36 -3.88
CA PHE A 41 -15.19 -14.40 -4.48
C PHE A 41 -14.65 -15.83 -4.24
N PRO A 42 -13.32 -16.08 -4.24
CA PRO A 42 -12.77 -17.34 -3.76
C PRO A 42 -13.23 -17.78 -2.36
N ASP A 43 -13.48 -16.84 -1.43
CA ASP A 43 -13.96 -17.19 -0.09
C ASP A 43 -15.31 -17.90 -0.15
N VAL A 44 -16.21 -17.43 -1.04
CA VAL A 44 -17.50 -18.08 -1.33
C VAL A 44 -17.32 -19.48 -1.92
N LEU A 45 -16.40 -19.63 -2.88
CA LEU A 45 -16.16 -20.91 -3.51
C LEU A 45 -15.55 -21.93 -2.54
N ILE A 46 -14.69 -21.46 -1.63
CA ILE A 46 -14.06 -22.28 -0.59
C ILE A 46 -15.10 -22.84 0.38
N ILE A 47 -16.01 -22.00 0.91
CA ILE A 47 -17.05 -22.47 1.84
C ILE A 47 -18.05 -23.43 1.17
N GLN A 48 -18.21 -23.34 -0.15
CA GLN A 48 -19.04 -24.25 -0.96
C GLN A 48 -18.31 -25.51 -1.44
N ASN A 49 -17.02 -25.67 -1.13
CA ASN A 49 -16.16 -26.77 -1.64
C ASN A 49 -16.02 -26.81 -3.17
N LYS A 50 -16.17 -25.66 -3.84
CA LYS A 50 -16.10 -25.48 -5.30
C LYS A 50 -14.79 -24.89 -5.78
N TYR A 51 -13.86 -24.57 -4.89
CA TYR A 51 -12.56 -24.00 -5.23
C TYR A 51 -11.48 -25.07 -5.43
N GLN A 52 -10.37 -24.71 -6.08
CA GLN A 52 -9.28 -25.67 -6.34
C GLN A 52 -8.52 -26.05 -5.05
N PHE A 53 -8.47 -25.13 -4.07
CA PHE A 53 -7.87 -25.37 -2.76
C PHE A 53 -8.95 -25.61 -1.71
N LYS A 54 -8.75 -26.63 -0.88
CA LYS A 54 -9.76 -27.12 0.07
C LYS A 54 -9.15 -27.21 1.47
N PRO A 55 -9.40 -26.22 2.34
CA PRO A 55 -8.98 -26.30 3.74
C PRO A 55 -9.73 -27.43 4.47
N GLU A 56 -9.08 -28.00 5.49
CA GLU A 56 -9.72 -28.97 6.38
C GLU A 56 -10.78 -28.28 7.25
N LEU A 57 -11.91 -28.95 7.48
CA LEU A 57 -12.95 -28.47 8.40
C LEU A 57 -12.57 -28.81 9.86
N PRO A 58 -12.86 -27.94 10.83
CA PRO A 58 -13.37 -26.58 10.65
C PRO A 58 -12.25 -25.59 10.28
N PHE A 59 -12.56 -24.61 9.43
CA PHE A 59 -11.66 -23.50 9.10
C PHE A 59 -12.40 -22.17 9.14
N SER A 60 -11.64 -21.07 9.21
CA SER A 60 -12.21 -19.73 9.04
C SER A 60 -11.99 -19.22 7.60
N PRO A 61 -13.00 -18.67 6.90
CA PRO A 61 -12.80 -18.10 5.55
C PRO A 61 -12.02 -16.76 5.57
N GLY A 62 -11.81 -16.15 4.40
CA GLY A 62 -11.13 -14.85 4.27
C GLY A 62 -9.66 -15.00 3.93
N GLY A 63 -9.29 -14.67 2.69
CA GLY A 63 -7.95 -14.93 2.16
C GLY A 63 -6.96 -13.76 2.11
N GLU A 64 -7.40 -12.55 2.45
CA GLU A 64 -6.63 -11.30 2.28
C GLU A 64 -6.83 -10.39 3.49
N VAL A 65 -5.79 -10.21 4.29
CA VAL A 65 -5.86 -9.46 5.57
C VAL A 65 -4.87 -8.30 5.60
N SER A 66 -5.15 -7.35 6.49
CA SER A 66 -4.16 -6.44 7.02
C SER A 66 -4.22 -6.43 8.54
N GLY A 67 -3.10 -6.12 9.18
CA GLY A 67 -2.99 -6.18 10.63
C GLY A 67 -1.60 -5.90 11.15
N ILE A 68 -1.35 -6.35 12.37
CA ILE A 68 -0.08 -6.17 13.06
C ILE A 68 0.52 -7.55 13.32
N VAL A 69 1.80 -7.72 13.01
CA VAL A 69 2.55 -8.93 13.39
C VAL A 69 2.59 -9.03 14.91
N GLU A 70 1.92 -10.03 15.48
CA GLU A 70 1.91 -10.31 16.91
C GLU A 70 3.10 -11.18 17.33
N LYS A 71 3.43 -12.20 16.51
CA LYS A 71 4.60 -13.08 16.74
C LYS A 71 5.30 -13.42 15.44
N VAL A 72 6.61 -13.62 15.52
CA VAL A 72 7.45 -14.01 14.39
C VAL A 72 8.09 -15.37 14.66
N GLY A 73 7.95 -16.31 13.72
CA GLY A 73 8.62 -17.60 13.77
C GLY A 73 10.16 -17.45 13.76
N SER A 74 10.88 -18.37 14.40
CA SER A 74 12.33 -18.28 14.58
C SER A 74 13.15 -18.20 13.28
N GLY A 75 12.62 -18.75 12.19
CA GLY A 75 13.22 -18.75 10.86
C GLY A 75 12.96 -17.49 10.04
N VAL A 76 12.06 -16.61 10.48
CA VAL A 76 11.69 -15.38 9.77
C VAL A 76 12.63 -14.24 10.17
N LYS A 77 13.24 -13.56 9.19
CA LYS A 77 14.25 -12.51 9.43
C LYS A 77 13.86 -11.13 8.89
N HIS A 78 12.95 -11.06 7.92
CA HIS A 78 12.56 -9.83 7.22
C HIS A 78 11.33 -9.14 7.82
N LEU A 79 10.69 -9.74 8.82
CA LEU A 79 9.52 -9.20 9.53
C LEU A 79 9.79 -9.13 11.03
N LYS A 80 9.13 -8.20 11.70
CA LYS A 80 9.24 -8.01 13.16
C LYS A 80 7.88 -7.87 13.83
N GLU A 81 7.80 -8.25 15.09
CA GLU A 81 6.63 -8.00 15.92
C GLU A 81 6.31 -6.49 15.99
N GLY A 82 5.03 -6.16 16.04
CA GLY A 82 4.53 -4.79 15.98
C GLY A 82 4.49 -4.17 14.58
N GLN A 83 4.97 -4.86 13.54
CA GLN A 83 4.96 -4.34 12.18
C GLN A 83 3.56 -4.38 11.56
N LYS A 84 3.15 -3.27 10.93
CA LYS A 84 1.93 -3.21 10.11
C LYS A 84 2.17 -3.95 8.80
N VAL A 85 1.32 -4.94 8.51
CA VAL A 85 1.47 -5.82 7.36
C VAL A 85 0.13 -6.08 6.70
N LEU A 86 0.19 -6.32 5.39
CA LEU A 86 -0.88 -6.97 4.63
C LEU A 86 -0.41 -8.39 4.30
N ALA A 87 -1.33 -9.34 4.25
CA ALA A 87 -0.99 -10.74 4.07
C ALA A 87 -2.02 -11.49 3.25
N LEU A 88 -1.52 -12.45 2.48
CA LEU A 88 -2.34 -13.38 1.71
C LEU A 88 -2.39 -14.70 2.46
N CYS A 89 -3.37 -14.87 3.33
CA CYS A 89 -3.50 -16.10 4.12
C CYS A 89 -4.17 -17.23 3.34
N GLY A 90 -4.89 -16.93 2.25
CA GLY A 90 -5.68 -17.90 1.50
C GLY A 90 -7.02 -18.24 2.19
N TRP A 91 -6.98 -18.49 3.50
CA TRP A 91 -8.12 -18.55 4.42
C TRP A 91 -7.64 -18.20 5.84
N GLY A 92 -8.56 -18.04 6.78
CA GLY A 92 -8.28 -17.74 8.18
C GLY A 92 -8.43 -16.27 8.56
N GLY A 93 -8.74 -15.40 7.59
CA GLY A 93 -8.77 -13.95 7.78
C GLY A 93 -10.03 -13.41 8.46
N PHE A 94 -11.15 -14.13 8.43
CA PHE A 94 -12.34 -13.82 9.23
C PHE A 94 -12.19 -14.32 10.67
N ALA A 95 -11.08 -13.95 11.31
CA ALA A 95 -10.73 -14.26 12.69
C ALA A 95 -9.87 -13.14 13.27
N GLU A 96 -9.87 -12.99 14.60
CA GLU A 96 -9.03 -11.97 15.28
C GLU A 96 -7.53 -12.17 15.05
N LYS A 97 -7.10 -13.41 14.78
CA LYS A 97 -5.70 -13.74 14.50
C LYS A 97 -5.59 -14.77 13.38
N VAL A 98 -4.54 -14.66 12.59
CA VAL A 98 -4.22 -15.62 11.53
C VAL A 98 -2.72 -15.85 11.46
N LYS A 99 -2.31 -17.10 11.24
CA LYS A 99 -0.92 -17.43 10.94
C LYS A 99 -0.71 -17.50 9.44
N VAL A 100 0.41 -16.97 8.95
CA VAL A 100 0.70 -16.88 7.51
C VAL A 100 2.18 -17.15 7.28
N GLU A 101 2.52 -17.89 6.23
CA GLU A 101 3.90 -18.03 5.74
C GLU A 101 4.51 -16.65 5.44
N ALA A 102 5.72 -16.40 5.92
CA ALA A 102 6.29 -15.06 5.92
C ALA A 102 6.61 -14.50 4.52
N ASP A 103 6.68 -15.35 3.49
CA ASP A 103 6.83 -14.95 2.08
C ASP A 103 5.54 -14.40 1.46
N ARG A 104 4.39 -14.58 2.14
CA ARG A 104 3.07 -14.05 1.75
C ARG A 104 2.65 -12.85 2.60
N VAL A 105 3.58 -12.25 3.33
CA VAL A 105 3.36 -11.12 4.23
C VAL A 105 4.20 -9.93 3.81
N PHE A 106 3.54 -8.80 3.58
CA PHE A 106 4.13 -7.61 2.99
C PHE A 106 3.97 -6.42 3.95
N PRO A 107 5.04 -5.65 4.21
CA PRO A 107 4.94 -4.42 4.99
C PRO A 107 3.98 -3.41 4.34
N ILE A 108 3.14 -2.75 5.14
CA ILE A 108 2.27 -1.68 4.65
C ILE A 108 3.01 -0.33 4.81
N PRO A 109 2.99 0.56 3.79
CA PRO A 109 3.50 1.92 3.93
C PRO A 109 2.82 2.68 5.07
N ALA A 110 3.55 3.55 5.77
CA ALA A 110 3.04 4.23 6.96
C ALA A 110 1.73 5.01 6.74
N GLN A 111 1.51 5.52 5.52
CA GLN A 111 0.34 6.33 5.15
C GLN A 111 -0.90 5.50 4.75
N MET A 112 -0.76 4.18 4.57
CA MET A 112 -1.87 3.34 4.13
C MET A 112 -2.59 2.73 5.34
N ASP A 113 -3.89 2.96 5.44
CA ASP A 113 -4.72 2.39 6.49
C ASP A 113 -4.97 0.89 6.27
N PHE A 114 -5.46 0.20 7.32
CA PHE A 114 -5.69 -1.25 7.28
C PHE A 114 -6.80 -1.66 6.29
N ILE A 115 -7.87 -0.89 6.14
CA ILE A 115 -8.98 -1.22 5.24
C ILE A 115 -8.47 -1.20 3.79
N THR A 116 -7.81 -0.11 3.41
CA THR A 116 -7.19 0.08 2.11
C THR A 116 -6.17 -1.03 1.84
N ALA A 117 -5.27 -1.30 2.78
CA ALA A 117 -4.26 -2.35 2.62
C ALA A 117 -4.87 -3.74 2.42
N SER A 118 -5.92 -4.09 3.18
CA SER A 118 -6.59 -5.39 3.10
C SER A 118 -7.32 -5.64 1.78
N SER A 119 -7.58 -4.60 0.99
CA SER A 119 -8.40 -4.69 -0.24
C SER A 119 -7.59 -4.56 -1.53
N THR A 120 -6.26 -4.59 -1.43
CA THR A 120 -5.36 -4.19 -2.52
C THR A 120 -4.87 -5.34 -3.40
N LEU A 121 -4.35 -6.42 -2.82
CA LEU A 121 -3.54 -7.38 -3.56
C LEU A 121 -4.36 -8.32 -4.45
N TYR A 122 -5.45 -8.91 -3.96
CA TYR A 122 -6.25 -9.84 -4.78
C TYR A 122 -6.90 -9.15 -5.97
N THR A 123 -7.22 -7.86 -5.86
CA THR A 123 -7.84 -7.07 -6.93
C THR A 123 -6.79 -6.49 -7.88
N PHE A 124 -5.93 -5.61 -7.37
CA PHE A 124 -4.92 -4.92 -8.19
C PHE A 124 -3.78 -5.85 -8.59
N GLY A 125 -3.33 -6.76 -7.73
CA GLY A 125 -2.31 -7.76 -8.09
C GLY A 125 -2.76 -8.65 -9.24
N THR A 126 -3.99 -9.17 -9.18
CA THR A 126 -4.58 -9.97 -10.27
C THR A 126 -4.71 -9.16 -11.55
N SER A 127 -5.31 -7.97 -11.47
CA SER A 127 -5.56 -7.12 -12.63
C SER A 127 -4.27 -6.65 -13.28
N TYR A 128 -3.27 -6.28 -12.48
CA TYR A 128 -1.99 -5.81 -12.98
C TYR A 128 -1.21 -6.94 -13.65
N HIS A 129 -1.20 -8.13 -13.05
CA HIS A 129 -0.63 -9.30 -13.71
C HIS A 129 -1.33 -9.63 -15.04
N ALA A 130 -2.67 -9.56 -15.05
CA ALA A 130 -3.49 -9.79 -16.23
C ALA A 130 -3.13 -8.80 -17.36
N LEU A 131 -3.06 -7.51 -17.06
CA LEU A 131 -2.83 -6.47 -18.07
C LEU A 131 -1.35 -6.34 -18.47
N LYS A 132 -0.43 -6.30 -17.50
CA LYS A 132 1.01 -6.09 -17.74
C LYS A 132 1.70 -7.35 -18.25
N ASN A 133 1.60 -8.48 -17.54
CA ASN A 133 2.40 -9.66 -17.87
C ASN A 133 1.69 -10.54 -18.90
N ARG A 134 0.38 -10.77 -18.76
CA ARG A 134 -0.38 -11.67 -19.64
C ARG A 134 -0.76 -10.99 -20.95
N ALA A 135 -1.49 -9.87 -20.91
CA ALA A 135 -1.88 -9.16 -22.13
C ALA A 135 -0.79 -8.29 -22.72
N GLN A 136 0.22 -7.89 -21.94
CA GLN A 136 1.22 -6.91 -22.32
C GLN A 136 0.60 -5.64 -22.91
N LEU A 137 -0.47 -5.15 -22.26
CA LEU A 137 -1.28 -4.03 -22.70
C LEU A 137 -0.40 -2.82 -23.06
N LYS A 138 -0.62 -2.27 -24.24
CA LYS A 138 0.11 -1.11 -24.77
C LYS A 138 -0.78 0.13 -24.74
N LYS A 139 -0.12 1.28 -24.61
CA LYS A 139 -0.77 2.58 -24.77
C LYS A 139 -1.46 2.66 -26.14
N GLY A 140 -2.69 3.16 -26.16
CA GLY A 140 -3.51 3.30 -27.37
C GLY A 140 -4.32 2.06 -27.76
N GLU A 141 -4.17 0.93 -27.06
CA GLU A 141 -5.02 -0.24 -27.25
C GLU A 141 -6.39 -0.08 -26.58
N THR A 142 -7.39 -0.80 -27.08
CA THR A 142 -8.73 -0.85 -26.48
C THR A 142 -8.87 -2.05 -25.55
N LEU A 143 -9.27 -1.80 -24.30
CA LEU A 143 -9.53 -2.79 -23.26
C LEU A 143 -11.03 -2.88 -22.97
N LEU A 144 -11.64 -4.05 -23.15
CA LEU A 144 -12.97 -4.37 -22.65
C LEU A 144 -12.87 -5.09 -21.30
N VAL A 145 -13.55 -4.58 -20.29
CA VAL A 145 -13.61 -5.19 -18.95
C VAL A 145 -15.02 -5.71 -18.70
N LEU A 146 -15.20 -7.03 -18.63
CA LEU A 146 -16.47 -7.62 -18.20
C LEU A 146 -16.53 -7.67 -16.67
N GLY A 147 -17.70 -7.42 -16.09
CA GLY A 147 -17.86 -7.35 -14.64
C GLY A 147 -17.12 -6.15 -14.03
N ALA A 148 -17.07 -5.05 -14.78
CA ALA A 148 -16.21 -3.90 -14.52
C ALA A 148 -16.43 -3.22 -13.15
N SER A 149 -17.60 -3.37 -12.55
CA SER A 149 -17.88 -2.77 -11.23
C SER A 149 -17.41 -3.61 -10.04
N GLY A 150 -17.00 -4.87 -10.25
CA GLY A 150 -16.47 -5.73 -9.18
C GLY A 150 -15.01 -5.40 -8.85
N GLY A 151 -14.47 -5.90 -7.73
CA GLY A 151 -13.13 -5.52 -7.26
C GLY A 151 -12.00 -5.67 -8.31
N VAL A 152 -11.90 -6.82 -8.99
CA VAL A 152 -10.91 -7.04 -10.06
C VAL A 152 -11.24 -6.21 -11.30
N GLY A 153 -12.50 -6.17 -11.72
CA GLY A 153 -12.91 -5.38 -12.89
C GLY A 153 -12.61 -3.90 -12.73
N LEU A 154 -12.90 -3.34 -11.56
CA LEU A 154 -12.68 -1.93 -11.27
C LEU A 154 -11.20 -1.58 -11.23
N ALA A 155 -10.39 -2.45 -10.61
CA ALA A 155 -8.94 -2.33 -10.64
C ALA A 155 -8.41 -2.37 -12.08
N ALA A 156 -8.96 -3.22 -12.95
CA ALA A 156 -8.60 -3.27 -14.35
C ALA A 156 -9.00 -2.00 -15.13
N VAL A 157 -10.13 -1.37 -14.78
CA VAL A 157 -10.53 -0.07 -15.35
C VAL A 157 -9.48 0.99 -15.01
N GLU A 158 -9.17 1.17 -13.73
CA GLU A 158 -8.20 2.18 -13.28
C GLU A 158 -6.81 1.91 -13.88
N LEU A 159 -6.32 0.67 -13.81
CA LEU A 159 -5.01 0.29 -14.36
C LEU A 159 -4.96 0.43 -15.89
N GLY A 160 -6.02 0.07 -16.61
CA GLY A 160 -6.10 0.26 -18.06
C GLY A 160 -5.93 1.73 -18.44
N LYS A 161 -6.55 2.64 -17.67
CA LYS A 161 -6.38 4.09 -17.86
C LYS A 161 -4.97 4.56 -17.53
N VAL A 162 -4.38 4.10 -16.43
CA VAL A 162 -2.98 4.43 -16.08
C VAL A 162 -2.01 3.95 -17.16
N MET A 163 -2.27 2.80 -17.80
CA MET A 163 -1.48 2.24 -18.88
C MET A 163 -1.74 2.91 -20.25
N GLY A 164 -2.69 3.86 -20.31
CA GLY A 164 -2.99 4.63 -21.51
C GLY A 164 -3.85 3.90 -22.54
N ALA A 165 -4.66 2.93 -22.11
CA ALA A 165 -5.66 2.28 -22.96
C ALA A 165 -6.96 3.09 -23.04
N THR A 166 -7.74 2.82 -24.08
CA THR A 166 -9.15 3.17 -24.16
C THR A 166 -9.96 2.07 -23.48
N VAL A 167 -10.65 2.38 -22.38
CA VAL A 167 -11.32 1.41 -21.54
C VAL A 167 -12.83 1.42 -21.78
N ILE A 168 -13.36 0.25 -22.10
CA ILE A 168 -14.80 -0.04 -22.22
C ILE A 168 -15.20 -0.88 -21.01
N ALA A 169 -16.01 -0.32 -20.11
CA ALA A 169 -16.54 -1.01 -18.94
C ALA A 169 -17.89 -1.68 -19.25
N ALA A 170 -18.00 -2.98 -19.01
CA ALA A 170 -19.23 -3.75 -19.16
C ALA A 170 -19.74 -4.26 -17.80
N ALA A 171 -20.98 -3.92 -17.44
CA ALA A 171 -21.61 -4.28 -16.17
C ALA A 171 -23.14 -4.40 -16.32
N SER A 172 -23.81 -4.84 -15.25
CA SER A 172 -25.23 -5.24 -15.30
C SER A 172 -26.25 -4.12 -15.08
N THR A 173 -25.84 -2.95 -14.58
CA THR A 173 -26.78 -1.85 -14.27
C THR A 173 -26.18 -0.49 -14.61
N ALA A 174 -27.03 0.51 -14.81
CA ALA A 174 -26.61 1.87 -15.12
C ALA A 174 -25.80 2.52 -13.99
N GLU A 175 -26.16 2.26 -12.73
CA GLU A 175 -25.47 2.78 -11.54
C GLU A 175 -24.04 2.26 -11.47
N LYS A 176 -23.86 0.94 -11.70
CA LYS A 176 -22.55 0.30 -11.77
C LYS A 176 -21.68 0.88 -12.88
N LEU A 177 -22.28 1.18 -14.03
CA LEU A 177 -21.58 1.76 -15.17
C LEU A 177 -21.21 3.24 -14.95
N SER A 178 -22.10 4.02 -14.34
CA SER A 178 -21.80 5.40 -13.92
C SER A 178 -20.57 5.42 -13.02
N PHE A 179 -20.53 4.51 -12.06
CA PHE A 179 -19.40 4.37 -11.17
C PHE A 179 -18.11 3.96 -11.89
N CYS A 180 -18.17 3.06 -12.88
CA CYS A 180 -17.01 2.72 -13.70
C CYS A 180 -16.49 3.93 -14.52
N LYS A 181 -17.39 4.81 -14.97
CA LYS A 181 -17.04 6.07 -15.65
C LYS A 181 -16.31 7.03 -14.73
N GLU A 182 -16.78 7.19 -13.50
CA GLU A 182 -16.10 8.00 -12.47
C GLU A 182 -14.67 7.49 -12.19
N LYS A 183 -14.47 6.18 -12.30
CA LYS A 183 -13.16 5.52 -12.19
C LYS A 183 -12.33 5.53 -13.47
N GLY A 184 -12.80 6.22 -14.51
CA GLY A 184 -12.03 6.53 -15.70
C GLY A 184 -12.38 5.74 -16.95
N ALA A 185 -13.39 4.86 -16.93
CA ALA A 185 -13.84 4.19 -18.16
C ALA A 185 -14.27 5.21 -19.23
N ASP A 186 -13.76 5.08 -20.45
CA ASP A 186 -14.11 5.97 -21.57
C ASP A 186 -15.51 5.68 -22.10
N PHE A 187 -15.86 4.40 -22.15
CA PHE A 187 -17.16 3.93 -22.62
C PHE A 187 -17.76 2.88 -21.67
N THR A 188 -19.08 2.73 -21.75
CA THR A 188 -19.85 1.83 -20.89
C THR A 188 -20.81 1.00 -21.73
N ILE A 189 -21.02 -0.26 -21.34
CA ILE A 189 -21.98 -1.18 -21.96
C ILE A 189 -22.78 -1.88 -20.86
N ASN A 190 -24.11 -1.75 -20.89
CA ASN A 190 -24.98 -2.58 -20.08
C ASN A 190 -25.29 -3.88 -20.81
N TYR A 191 -24.56 -4.95 -20.49
CA TYR A 191 -24.69 -6.23 -21.19
C TYR A 191 -25.99 -6.99 -20.90
N GLU A 192 -26.86 -6.49 -20.00
CA GLU A 192 -28.19 -7.06 -19.77
C GLU A 192 -29.24 -6.47 -20.72
N THR A 193 -29.00 -5.25 -21.19
CA THR A 193 -29.97 -4.50 -22.01
C THR A 193 -29.47 -4.19 -23.41
N GLU A 194 -28.16 -4.26 -23.65
CA GLU A 194 -27.50 -4.03 -24.93
C GLU A 194 -26.89 -5.32 -25.49
N ASP A 195 -26.87 -5.46 -26.81
CA ASP A 195 -26.05 -6.49 -27.47
C ASP A 195 -24.57 -6.11 -27.33
N LEU A 196 -23.83 -6.87 -26.52
CA LEU A 196 -22.43 -6.61 -26.22
C LEU A 196 -21.58 -6.51 -27.49
N LYS A 197 -21.82 -7.36 -28.49
CA LYS A 197 -21.02 -7.42 -29.71
C LYS A 197 -21.26 -6.22 -30.60
N GLU A 198 -22.51 -5.91 -30.88
CA GLU A 198 -22.85 -4.77 -31.74
C GLU A 198 -22.45 -3.45 -31.06
N ARG A 199 -22.57 -3.38 -29.73
CA ARG A 199 -22.12 -2.19 -29.00
C ARG A 199 -20.62 -1.99 -29.05
N VAL A 200 -19.82 -3.04 -28.83
CA VAL A 200 -18.35 -2.96 -28.99
C VAL A 200 -17.98 -2.58 -30.42
N LYS A 201 -18.64 -3.18 -31.42
CA LYS A 201 -18.40 -2.85 -32.83
C LYS A 201 -18.64 -1.37 -33.11
N SER A 202 -19.73 -0.80 -32.58
CA SER A 202 -20.03 0.63 -32.70
C SER A 202 -19.00 1.52 -32.00
N LEU A 203 -18.50 1.14 -30.83
CA LEU A 203 -17.53 1.92 -30.06
C LEU A 203 -16.10 1.84 -30.61
N THR A 204 -15.82 0.88 -31.49
CA THR A 204 -14.49 0.59 -32.02
C THR A 204 -14.42 0.73 -33.54
N ASP A 205 -15.42 1.37 -34.15
CA ASP A 205 -15.53 1.55 -35.61
C ASP A 205 -15.36 0.23 -36.40
N GLY A 206 -15.87 -0.86 -35.84
CA GLY A 206 -15.77 -2.20 -36.41
C GLY A 206 -14.44 -2.92 -36.22
N LYS A 207 -13.41 -2.27 -35.66
CA LYS A 207 -12.09 -2.88 -35.39
C LYS A 207 -12.19 -3.99 -34.35
N GLY A 208 -13.03 -3.82 -33.33
CA GLY A 208 -13.05 -4.65 -32.13
C GLY A 208 -12.04 -4.21 -31.08
N VAL A 209 -11.98 -4.94 -29.96
CA VAL A 209 -11.08 -4.64 -28.82
C VAL A 209 -9.78 -5.44 -28.86
N ASP A 210 -8.67 -4.83 -28.44
CA ASP A 210 -7.35 -5.46 -28.47
C ASP A 210 -7.14 -6.41 -27.26
N VAL A 211 -7.75 -6.09 -26.10
CA VAL A 211 -7.70 -6.90 -24.88
C VAL A 211 -9.09 -7.04 -24.28
N ILE A 212 -9.43 -8.23 -23.80
CA ILE A 212 -10.62 -8.50 -22.99
C ILE A 212 -10.16 -9.03 -21.64
N LEU A 213 -10.62 -8.43 -20.55
CA LEU A 213 -10.50 -8.98 -19.20
C LEU A 213 -11.86 -9.52 -18.75
N ASP A 214 -11.93 -10.84 -18.57
CA ASP A 214 -13.18 -11.52 -18.22
C ASP A 214 -13.10 -12.20 -16.85
N VAL A 215 -13.85 -11.62 -15.89
CA VAL A 215 -14.10 -12.20 -14.56
C VAL A 215 -15.47 -12.89 -14.46
N VAL A 216 -16.28 -12.82 -15.53
CA VAL A 216 -17.70 -13.17 -15.53
C VAL A 216 -17.92 -14.57 -16.10
N GLY A 217 -17.38 -14.86 -17.29
CA GLY A 217 -17.65 -16.11 -18.01
C GLY A 217 -19.07 -16.21 -18.57
N ASP A 218 -19.64 -17.42 -18.53
CA ASP A 218 -21.04 -17.71 -18.93
C ASP A 218 -21.39 -17.17 -20.35
N LYS A 219 -22.65 -16.82 -20.60
CA LYS A 219 -23.20 -16.33 -21.86
C LYS A 219 -22.54 -15.06 -22.41
N TYR A 220 -21.79 -14.31 -21.60
CA TYR A 220 -21.12 -13.07 -22.02
C TYR A 220 -19.79 -13.32 -22.73
N ALA A 221 -19.17 -14.47 -22.48
CA ALA A 221 -17.82 -14.77 -22.95
C ALA A 221 -17.73 -14.93 -24.48
N GLU A 222 -18.69 -15.63 -25.10
CA GLU A 222 -18.69 -15.81 -26.56
C GLU A 222 -18.91 -14.48 -27.32
N PRO A 223 -19.93 -13.66 -26.99
CA PRO A 223 -20.09 -12.34 -27.63
C PRO A 223 -18.87 -11.44 -27.44
N ALA A 224 -18.24 -11.47 -26.25
CA ALA A 224 -17.01 -10.74 -26.01
C ALA A 224 -15.87 -11.21 -26.93
N LEU A 225 -15.62 -12.53 -27.02
CA LEU A 225 -14.61 -13.08 -27.92
C LEU A 225 -14.89 -12.75 -29.39
N ARG A 226 -16.16 -12.73 -29.83
CA ARG A 226 -16.54 -12.29 -31.18
C ARG A 226 -16.22 -10.81 -31.45
N SER A 227 -16.10 -10.01 -30.40
CA SER A 227 -15.82 -8.57 -30.44
C SER A 227 -14.31 -8.24 -30.42
N MET A 228 -13.46 -9.26 -30.33
CA MET A 228 -12.01 -9.11 -30.32
C MET A 228 -11.48 -8.62 -31.68
N ALA A 229 -10.49 -7.75 -31.67
CA ALA A 229 -9.71 -7.33 -32.83
C ALA A 229 -8.76 -8.45 -33.31
N TRP A 230 -8.18 -8.27 -34.50
CA TRP A 230 -7.12 -9.15 -35.00
C TRP A 230 -5.96 -9.24 -34.00
N LYS A 231 -5.51 -10.45 -33.66
CA LYS A 231 -4.45 -10.72 -32.69
C LYS A 231 -4.70 -10.21 -31.26
N GLY A 232 -5.97 -10.00 -30.91
CA GLY A 232 -6.32 -9.59 -29.55
C GLY A 232 -6.03 -10.68 -28.49
N ARG A 233 -6.16 -10.31 -27.22
CA ARG A 233 -5.87 -11.19 -26.07
C ARG A 233 -7.07 -11.28 -25.15
N TYR A 234 -7.64 -12.48 -25.03
CA TYR A 234 -8.71 -12.80 -24.10
C TYR A 234 -8.13 -13.31 -22.80
N LEU A 235 -8.30 -12.57 -21.71
CA LEU A 235 -7.81 -12.93 -20.39
C LEU A 235 -8.93 -13.62 -19.60
N VAL A 236 -8.76 -14.92 -19.37
CA VAL A 236 -9.65 -15.73 -18.53
C VAL A 236 -9.22 -15.58 -17.08
N VAL A 237 -9.99 -14.81 -16.31
CA VAL A 237 -9.68 -14.49 -14.90
C VAL A 237 -10.59 -15.23 -13.93
N GLY A 238 -11.88 -15.34 -14.24
CA GLY A 238 -12.85 -15.99 -13.36
C GLY A 238 -14.21 -16.21 -14.01
N PHE A 239 -15.08 -16.89 -13.27
CA PHE A 239 -16.41 -17.31 -13.72
C PHE A 239 -17.48 -16.85 -12.72
N ALA A 240 -17.50 -15.57 -12.37
CA ALA A 240 -18.40 -15.02 -11.35
C ALA A 240 -19.90 -15.17 -11.71
N ALA A 241 -20.22 -15.39 -12.99
CA ALA A 241 -21.59 -15.70 -13.39
C ALA A 241 -22.02 -17.13 -13.04
N GLY A 242 -21.07 -18.06 -12.83
CA GLY A 242 -21.30 -19.44 -12.39
C GLY A 242 -20.80 -20.47 -13.38
N ASP A 243 -21.11 -20.31 -14.67
CA ASP A 243 -20.79 -21.30 -15.69
C ASP A 243 -19.45 -21.02 -16.40
N ILE A 244 -18.67 -22.09 -16.59
CA ILE A 244 -17.46 -22.06 -17.41
C ILE A 244 -17.89 -22.14 -18.88
N PRO A 245 -17.61 -21.11 -19.70
CA PRO A 245 -18.11 -21.03 -21.08
C PRO A 245 -17.41 -22.04 -21.99
N LYS A 246 -18.18 -22.61 -22.93
CA LYS A 246 -17.65 -23.44 -24.03
C LYS A 246 -17.42 -22.55 -25.26
N LEU A 247 -16.24 -21.95 -25.34
CA LEU A 247 -15.91 -21.02 -26.43
C LEU A 247 -15.68 -21.77 -27.76
N PRO A 248 -16.28 -21.32 -28.86
CA PRO A 248 -16.05 -21.92 -30.17
C PRO A 248 -14.69 -21.47 -30.71
N PHE A 249 -13.68 -22.35 -30.68
CA PHE A 249 -12.29 -22.01 -31.00
C PHE A 249 -12.02 -21.64 -32.47
N ASN A 250 -12.98 -21.85 -33.38
CA ASN A 250 -12.92 -21.24 -34.70
C ASN A 250 -12.85 -19.70 -34.61
N LEU A 251 -13.38 -19.08 -33.55
CA LEU A 251 -13.22 -17.64 -33.32
C LEU A 251 -11.76 -17.27 -33.06
N ALA A 252 -11.05 -18.05 -32.24
CA ALA A 252 -9.63 -17.82 -31.98
C ALA A 252 -8.80 -17.98 -33.26
N LEU A 253 -9.10 -19.02 -34.04
CA LEU A 253 -8.49 -19.25 -35.36
C LEU A 253 -8.71 -18.06 -36.31
N LEU A 254 -9.96 -17.65 -36.51
CA LEU A 254 -10.32 -16.62 -37.49
C LEU A 254 -9.84 -15.22 -37.09
N LYS A 255 -9.70 -14.94 -35.80
CA LYS A 255 -9.19 -13.66 -35.29
C LYS A 255 -7.69 -13.66 -35.01
N GLY A 256 -7.02 -14.80 -35.14
CA GLY A 256 -5.62 -14.97 -34.75
C GLY A 256 -5.36 -14.56 -33.30
N CYS A 257 -6.37 -14.63 -32.42
CA CYS A 257 -6.31 -14.09 -31.07
C CYS A 257 -5.88 -15.15 -30.06
N ALA A 258 -5.27 -14.71 -28.96
CA ALA A 258 -4.88 -15.58 -27.86
C ALA A 258 -5.99 -15.68 -26.81
N VAL A 259 -6.20 -16.87 -26.26
CA VAL A 259 -7.02 -17.09 -25.05
C VAL A 259 -6.08 -17.52 -23.93
N MET A 260 -5.96 -16.70 -22.89
CA MET A 260 -4.90 -16.77 -21.89
C MET A 260 -5.49 -16.88 -20.49
N GLY A 261 -5.09 -17.92 -19.76
CA GLY A 261 -5.38 -18.01 -18.32
C GLY A 261 -4.63 -16.94 -17.53
N VAL A 262 -5.29 -16.41 -16.50
CA VAL A 262 -4.73 -15.51 -15.50
C VAL A 262 -4.88 -16.18 -14.14
N PHE A 263 -3.76 -16.57 -13.53
CA PHE A 263 -3.76 -17.14 -12.19
C PHE A 263 -2.65 -16.52 -11.36
N TRP A 264 -2.98 -15.37 -10.74
CA TRP A 264 -2.01 -14.57 -10.00
C TRP A 264 -1.34 -15.33 -8.86
N GLY A 265 -2.08 -16.16 -8.12
CA GLY A 265 -1.51 -16.97 -7.03
C GLY A 265 -0.45 -17.97 -7.48
N ARG A 266 -0.57 -18.54 -8.69
CA ARG A 266 0.49 -19.41 -9.25
C ARG A 266 1.65 -18.56 -9.77
N PHE A 267 1.37 -17.45 -10.45
CA PHE A 267 2.39 -16.51 -10.92
C PHE A 267 3.27 -15.99 -9.77
N SER A 268 2.68 -15.59 -8.64
CA SER A 268 3.45 -15.10 -7.50
C SER A 268 4.40 -16.13 -6.89
N SER A 269 4.10 -17.43 -7.05
CA SER A 269 4.94 -18.53 -6.57
C SER A 269 6.03 -18.92 -7.57
N GLU A 270 5.70 -18.96 -8.86
CA GLU A 270 6.65 -19.38 -9.93
C GLU A 270 7.59 -18.25 -10.32
N GLU A 271 7.11 -17.01 -10.28
CA GLU A 271 7.81 -15.81 -10.74
C GLU A 271 7.86 -14.74 -9.61
N PRO A 272 8.39 -15.06 -8.42
CA PRO A 272 8.27 -14.23 -7.23
C PRO A 272 8.96 -12.86 -7.39
N LYS A 273 10.04 -12.77 -8.17
CA LYS A 273 10.74 -11.50 -8.44
C LYS A 273 9.88 -10.54 -9.26
N GLU A 274 9.25 -11.04 -10.32
CA GLU A 274 8.40 -10.22 -11.18
C GLU A 274 7.10 -9.84 -10.46
N SER A 275 6.54 -10.76 -9.66
CA SER A 275 5.43 -10.45 -8.76
C SER A 275 5.80 -9.38 -7.74
N GLN A 276 6.97 -9.46 -7.10
CA GLN A 276 7.43 -8.45 -6.17
C GLN A 276 7.60 -7.07 -6.84
N GLN A 277 8.16 -7.03 -8.05
CA GLN A 277 8.26 -5.79 -8.83
C GLN A 277 6.87 -5.20 -9.11
N ASN A 278 5.91 -6.04 -9.53
CA ASN A 278 4.52 -5.60 -9.74
C ASN A 278 3.90 -5.01 -8.47
N LEU A 279 4.16 -5.60 -7.30
CA LEU A 279 3.69 -5.08 -6.03
C LEU A 279 4.29 -3.70 -5.70
N MET A 280 5.59 -3.52 -5.92
CA MET A 280 6.25 -2.22 -5.70
C MET A 280 5.68 -1.13 -6.61
N GLU A 281 5.43 -1.44 -7.89
CA GLU A 281 4.82 -0.52 -8.84
C GLU A 281 3.38 -0.16 -8.45
N LEU A 282 2.59 -1.14 -8.01
CA LEU A 282 1.24 -0.92 -7.48
C LEU A 282 1.26 0.00 -6.25
N VAL A 283 2.15 -0.25 -5.28
CA VAL A 283 2.32 0.60 -4.10
C VAL A 283 2.67 2.04 -4.52
N GLY A 284 3.59 2.23 -5.46
CA GLY A 284 3.93 3.55 -5.98
C GLY A 284 2.74 4.27 -6.65
N MET A 285 1.91 3.54 -7.41
CA MET A 285 0.69 4.09 -8.01
C MET A 285 -0.35 4.49 -6.95
N ILE A 286 -0.52 3.69 -5.89
CA ILE A 286 -1.43 4.00 -4.78
C ILE A 286 -0.94 5.24 -4.02
N GLN A 287 0.35 5.29 -3.68
CA GLN A 287 0.94 6.42 -2.94
C GLN A 287 0.87 7.74 -3.72
N SER A 288 0.99 7.69 -5.05
CA SER A 288 0.85 8.85 -5.92
C SER A 288 -0.62 9.21 -6.25
N GLY A 289 -1.60 8.47 -5.73
CA GLY A 289 -3.02 8.68 -5.98
C GLY A 289 -3.48 8.34 -7.40
N LYS A 290 -2.65 7.64 -8.20
CA LYS A 290 -3.00 7.24 -9.57
C LYS A 290 -4.04 6.14 -9.63
N ILE A 291 -4.11 5.32 -8.59
CA ILE A 291 -5.13 4.29 -8.40
C ILE A 291 -5.60 4.32 -6.96
N GLN A 292 -6.87 4.00 -6.73
CA GLN A 292 -7.48 4.05 -5.41
C GLN A 292 -8.51 2.93 -5.21
N GLN A 293 -8.34 2.18 -4.12
CA GLN A 293 -9.27 1.16 -3.68
C GLN A 293 -10.65 1.78 -3.43
N HIS A 294 -11.71 1.13 -3.91
CA HIS A 294 -13.06 1.52 -3.60
C HIS A 294 -13.70 0.54 -2.62
N ILE A 295 -14.02 1.06 -1.43
CA ILE A 295 -14.68 0.29 -0.38
C ILE A 295 -16.18 0.50 -0.50
N TYR A 296 -16.90 -0.57 -0.86
CA TYR A 296 -18.35 -0.60 -0.92
C TYR A 296 -18.96 -0.35 0.47
N LYS A 297 -18.52 -1.16 1.43
CA LYS A 297 -19.03 -1.21 2.79
C LYS A 297 -18.07 -1.97 3.69
N THR A 298 -17.99 -1.54 4.94
CA THR A 298 -17.32 -2.25 6.02
C THR A 298 -18.33 -2.99 6.90
N TYR A 299 -17.98 -4.19 7.35
CA TYR A 299 -18.82 -5.05 8.19
C TYR A 299 -18.06 -5.44 9.46
N PRO A 300 -18.67 -5.48 10.65
CA PRO A 300 -18.03 -6.11 11.80
C PRO A 300 -17.81 -7.60 11.56
N LEU A 301 -16.84 -8.22 12.24
CA LEU A 301 -16.50 -9.65 12.08
C LEU A 301 -17.71 -10.59 12.08
N LYS A 302 -18.64 -10.40 13.03
CA LYS A 302 -19.88 -11.21 13.15
C LYS A 302 -20.79 -11.16 11.90
N GLU A 303 -20.64 -10.13 11.07
CA GLU A 303 -21.42 -9.91 9.84
C GLU A 303 -20.65 -10.33 8.56
N ALA A 304 -19.48 -10.96 8.68
CA ALA A 304 -18.78 -11.51 7.51
C ALA A 304 -19.66 -12.43 6.63
N PRO A 305 -20.55 -13.28 7.17
CA PRO A 305 -21.49 -14.05 6.35
C PRO A 305 -22.41 -13.19 5.50
N GLN A 306 -22.90 -12.07 6.02
CA GLN A 306 -23.70 -11.12 5.25
C GLN A 306 -22.88 -10.50 4.12
N ALA A 307 -21.63 -10.14 4.37
CA ALA A 307 -20.76 -9.56 3.34
C ALA A 307 -20.49 -10.55 2.20
N LEU A 308 -20.32 -11.85 2.50
CA LEU A 308 -20.23 -12.92 1.51
C LEU A 308 -21.54 -13.09 0.73
N GLN A 309 -22.69 -13.02 1.41
CA GLN A 309 -24.00 -13.13 0.76
C GLN A 309 -24.24 -11.96 -0.21
N GLU A 310 -23.94 -10.72 0.18
CA GLU A 310 -24.08 -9.56 -0.71
C GLU A 310 -23.15 -9.65 -1.94
N MET A 311 -21.98 -10.28 -1.78
CA MET A 311 -21.10 -10.59 -2.90
C MET A 311 -21.72 -11.63 -3.85
N MET A 312 -22.31 -12.70 -3.31
CA MET A 312 -23.03 -13.71 -4.10
C MET A 312 -24.22 -13.11 -4.85
N ASP A 313 -24.96 -12.21 -4.21
CA ASP A 313 -26.09 -11.47 -4.79
C ASP A 313 -25.65 -10.40 -5.82
N ARG A 314 -24.34 -10.25 -6.06
CA ARG A 314 -23.75 -9.27 -7.00
C ARG A 314 -24.09 -7.82 -6.64
N LYS A 315 -24.30 -7.51 -5.36
CA LYS A 315 -24.61 -6.15 -4.87
C LYS A 315 -23.34 -5.29 -4.68
N VAL A 316 -22.21 -5.93 -4.39
CA VAL A 316 -20.94 -5.26 -4.10
C VAL A 316 -20.38 -4.54 -5.34
N VAL A 317 -20.03 -3.26 -5.17
CA VAL A 317 -19.29 -2.44 -6.13
C VAL A 317 -17.91 -2.14 -5.56
N GLY A 318 -16.82 -2.55 -6.22
CA GLY A 318 -15.48 -2.52 -5.63
C GLY A 318 -15.29 -3.63 -4.59
N LYS A 319 -14.97 -3.28 -3.33
CA LYS A 319 -14.60 -4.24 -2.27
C LYS A 319 -15.43 -4.08 -1.00
N ALA A 320 -15.95 -5.19 -0.50
CA ALA A 320 -16.46 -5.30 0.87
C ALA A 320 -15.30 -5.68 1.81
N VAL A 321 -15.28 -5.10 3.01
CA VAL A 321 -14.22 -5.35 4.01
C VAL A 321 -14.84 -5.71 5.35
N VAL A 322 -14.31 -6.74 5.99
CA VAL A 322 -14.64 -7.12 7.36
C VAL A 322 -13.66 -6.42 8.30
N ASN A 323 -14.18 -5.49 9.11
CA ASN A 323 -13.48 -4.89 10.22
C ASN A 323 -13.47 -5.89 11.39
N VAL A 324 -12.28 -6.37 11.72
CA VAL A 324 -12.07 -7.38 12.75
C VAL A 324 -11.74 -6.72 14.08
N SER A 325 -10.77 -5.80 14.09
CA SER A 325 -10.28 -5.20 15.33
C SER A 325 -9.73 -3.79 15.17
N ILE A 326 -10.10 -3.03 14.13
CA ILE A 326 -9.59 -1.66 13.90
C ILE A 326 -9.79 -0.77 15.14
N GLU A 327 -10.94 -0.88 15.80
CA GLU A 327 -11.27 -0.14 17.03
C GLU A 327 -10.37 -0.56 18.22
N LEU A 328 -10.08 -1.85 18.35
CA LEU A 328 -9.23 -2.40 19.42
C LEU A 328 -7.73 -2.16 19.18
N LEU A 329 -7.30 -2.00 17.93
CA LEU A 329 -5.92 -1.70 17.56
C LEU A 329 -5.58 -0.21 17.74
N ALA A 330 -6.57 0.68 17.59
CA ALA A 330 -6.45 2.08 17.99
C ALA A 330 -6.34 2.22 19.52
N GLU A 331 -7.10 1.40 20.26
CA GLU A 331 -7.02 1.35 21.72
C GLU A 331 -5.74 0.67 22.26
N ASP A 332 -5.19 -0.35 21.58
CA ASP A 332 -3.92 -0.97 21.97
C ASP A 332 -2.71 -0.05 21.71
N GLN A 333 -2.78 0.83 20.71
CA GLN A 333 -1.81 1.92 20.56
C GLN A 333 -1.91 2.90 21.72
N ASN A 334 -3.11 3.34 22.09
CA ASN A 334 -3.30 4.20 23.26
C ASN A 334 -2.97 3.50 24.61
N ARG A 335 -3.23 2.19 24.76
CA ARG A 335 -2.91 1.42 26.00
C ARG A 335 -1.46 1.01 26.10
N SER A 336 -0.77 0.78 24.99
CA SER A 336 0.67 0.52 24.96
C SER A 336 1.48 1.81 25.11
N GLU A 337 0.99 2.93 24.55
CA GLU A 337 1.46 4.28 24.89
C GLU A 337 1.17 4.60 26.35
N ASP A 338 -0.03 4.34 26.88
CA ASP A 338 -0.32 4.58 28.30
C ASP A 338 0.52 3.71 29.25
N LYS A 339 0.80 2.44 28.93
CA LYS A 339 1.58 1.55 29.83
C LYS A 339 3.11 1.69 29.70
N LYS A 340 3.65 2.17 28.57
CA LYS A 340 5.07 2.54 28.46
C LYS A 340 5.33 4.01 28.84
N ALA A 341 4.39 4.92 28.60
CA ALA A 341 4.55 6.35 28.92
C ALA A 341 4.32 6.68 30.40
N THR A 342 3.52 5.90 31.15
CA THR A 342 3.26 6.24 32.58
C THR A 342 4.35 5.84 33.57
N LYS A 343 5.42 5.12 33.17
CA LYS A 343 6.54 4.81 34.08
C LYS A 343 7.91 5.39 33.67
N GLU A 344 8.09 5.83 32.43
CA GLU A 344 9.38 6.41 31.98
C GLU A 344 9.29 7.87 31.48
N MET A 345 8.13 8.54 31.53
CA MET A 345 8.01 9.95 31.14
C MET A 345 7.29 10.83 32.20
N LYS A 346 7.61 10.62 33.48
CA LYS A 346 7.40 11.63 34.54
C LYS A 346 8.73 11.94 35.25
N GLY A 347 9.66 12.50 34.47
CA GLY A 347 10.85 13.19 34.96
C GLY A 347 11.11 14.34 34.00
N ASP A 348 10.73 15.54 34.44
CA ASP A 348 11.08 16.87 33.92
C ASP A 348 10.95 17.10 32.40
N MET A 349 9.72 17.36 31.95
CA MET A 349 9.50 18.28 30.82
C MET A 349 9.09 19.63 31.38
N GLU A 350 10.07 20.49 31.63
CA GLU A 350 9.83 21.93 31.61
C GLU A 350 9.33 22.33 30.21
N LYS A 351 8.26 23.12 30.19
CA LYS A 351 7.71 23.73 28.97
C LYS A 351 8.78 24.61 28.32
N SER A 352 9.37 24.15 27.24
CA SER A 352 10.13 25.01 26.32
C SER A 352 9.15 25.65 25.33
N GLU A 353 8.79 26.91 25.56
CA GLU A 353 8.07 27.74 24.59
C GLU A 353 8.91 27.87 23.30
N SER A 354 8.39 27.40 22.16
CA SER A 354 9.01 27.70 20.86
C SER A 354 8.65 29.14 20.46
N PRO A 355 9.62 29.99 20.09
CA PRO A 355 9.41 31.44 19.92
C PRO A 355 8.75 31.85 18.59
N VAL A 356 8.40 30.92 17.70
CA VAL A 356 7.89 31.23 16.35
C VAL A 356 6.40 30.89 16.24
N LYS A 357 5.55 31.90 16.00
CA LYS A 357 4.13 31.72 15.66
C LYS A 357 4.03 30.94 14.34
N SER A 358 3.05 30.03 14.24
CA SER A 358 2.88 29.21 13.04
C SER A 358 2.74 30.06 11.77
N ILE A 359 3.47 29.67 10.72
CA ILE A 359 3.57 30.39 9.46
C ILE A 359 2.41 29.92 8.57
N ARG A 360 1.59 30.86 8.07
CA ARG A 360 0.34 30.52 7.36
C ARG A 360 0.30 31.01 5.91
N SER A 361 1.32 31.74 5.48
CA SER A 361 1.36 32.32 4.13
C SER A 361 2.80 32.51 3.64
N ILE A 362 2.96 32.60 2.32
CA ILE A 362 4.24 32.95 1.69
C ILE A 362 4.72 34.34 2.13
N GLU A 363 3.80 35.25 2.45
CA GLU A 363 4.15 36.56 2.95
C GLU A 363 4.75 36.49 4.37
N ASP A 364 4.29 35.57 5.21
CA ASP A 364 4.91 35.30 6.50
C ASP A 364 6.31 34.70 6.35
N LEU A 365 6.52 33.84 5.36
CA LEU A 365 7.86 33.33 5.03
C LEU A 365 8.80 34.46 4.62
N LYS A 366 8.35 35.39 3.77
CA LYS A 366 9.17 36.55 3.35
C LYS A 366 9.59 37.43 4.53
N LYS A 367 8.72 37.60 5.54
CA LYS A 367 9.06 38.37 6.75
C LYS A 367 10.19 37.74 7.56
N LEU A 368 10.46 36.44 7.36
CA LEU A 368 11.56 35.75 8.03
C LEU A 368 12.89 35.89 7.28
N GLU A 369 12.94 36.45 6.08
CA GLU A 369 14.18 36.64 5.34
C GLU A 369 15.21 37.44 6.17
N GLY A 370 16.42 36.89 6.32
CA GLY A 370 17.49 37.44 7.15
C GLY A 370 17.36 37.14 8.65
N SER A 371 16.30 36.46 9.10
CA SER A 371 16.06 36.17 10.51
C SER A 371 16.58 34.80 10.96
N SER A 372 16.91 34.70 12.24
CA SER A 372 17.24 33.44 12.92
C SER A 372 15.95 32.75 13.39
N LEU A 373 15.82 31.45 13.12
CA LEU A 373 14.69 30.62 13.54
C LEU A 373 14.85 30.06 14.97
N GLY A 374 16.02 30.28 15.58
CA GLY A 374 16.31 29.81 16.94
C GLY A 374 17.00 28.44 16.95
N LYS A 375 16.78 27.68 18.01
CA LYS A 375 17.43 26.39 18.27
C LYS A 375 16.37 25.31 18.54
N SER A 376 16.56 24.12 17.97
CA SER A 376 15.65 22.99 18.13
C SER A 376 15.76 22.37 19.53
N SER A 377 14.93 21.38 19.81
CA SER A 377 15.21 20.45 20.90
C SER A 377 16.52 19.66 20.66
N TRP A 378 17.06 19.08 21.73
CA TRP A 378 18.21 18.18 21.65
C TRP A 378 17.76 16.78 21.21
N LEU A 379 18.44 16.21 20.22
CA LEU A 379 18.20 14.86 19.72
C LEU A 379 19.39 13.95 20.00
N LYS A 380 19.15 12.84 20.68
CA LYS A 380 20.18 11.81 20.92
C LYS A 380 20.44 10.98 19.66
N VAL A 381 21.71 10.77 19.34
CA VAL A 381 22.19 9.98 18.20
C VAL A 381 22.69 8.65 18.73
N SER A 382 21.86 7.61 18.67
CA SER A 382 22.17 6.29 19.23
C SER A 382 22.98 5.41 18.25
N GLN A 383 23.64 4.37 18.79
CA GLN A 383 24.30 3.36 17.95
C GLN A 383 23.33 2.65 17.00
N ASP A 384 22.12 2.37 17.48
CA ASP A 384 21.06 1.75 16.68
C ASP A 384 20.67 2.64 15.48
N LEU A 385 20.64 3.95 15.66
CA LEU A 385 20.37 4.90 14.57
C LEU A 385 21.51 4.89 13.53
N ILE A 386 22.76 4.88 13.98
CA ILE A 386 23.94 4.79 13.10
C ILE A 386 23.93 3.47 12.32
N GLN A 387 23.66 2.35 12.99
CA GLN A 387 23.59 1.02 12.39
C GLN A 387 22.50 0.93 11.31
N LYS A 388 21.27 1.37 11.62
CA LYS A 388 20.16 1.36 10.65
C LYS A 388 20.47 2.21 9.42
N PHE A 389 21.14 3.35 9.61
CA PHE A 389 21.54 4.19 8.48
C PHE A 389 22.58 3.50 7.60
N ALA A 390 23.59 2.89 8.21
CA ALA A 390 24.62 2.12 7.50
C ALA A 390 24.00 0.95 6.70
N GLU A 391 23.07 0.20 7.29
CA GLU A 391 22.35 -0.88 6.61
C GLU A 391 21.48 -0.37 5.45
N THR A 392 20.76 0.74 5.67
CA THR A 392 19.88 1.33 4.65
C THR A 392 20.65 1.86 3.45
N THR A 393 21.82 2.46 3.69
CA THR A 393 22.68 3.03 2.65
C THR A 393 23.70 2.05 2.09
N GLN A 394 23.76 0.83 2.65
CA GLN A 394 24.76 -0.20 2.36
C GLN A 394 26.21 0.25 2.57
N ASP A 395 26.43 1.30 3.38
CA ASP A 395 27.75 1.77 3.76
C ASP A 395 28.16 1.21 5.12
N LEU A 396 28.62 -0.04 5.08
CA LEU A 396 28.95 -0.86 6.26
C LEU A 396 30.41 -0.70 6.73
N GLN A 397 30.98 0.51 6.60
CA GLN A 397 32.32 0.75 7.14
C GLN A 397 32.37 0.49 8.65
N TRP A 398 33.44 -0.18 9.09
CA TRP A 398 33.59 -0.63 10.48
C TRP A 398 33.48 0.51 11.51
N ILE A 399 33.85 1.74 11.13
CA ILE A 399 33.74 2.92 12.00
C ILE A 399 32.30 3.21 12.44
N HIS A 400 31.31 2.79 11.65
CA HIS A 400 29.88 2.99 11.93
C HIS A 400 29.28 1.83 12.71
N ILE A 401 29.70 0.60 12.42
CA ILE A 401 28.96 -0.61 12.82
C ILE A 401 29.70 -1.52 13.82
N ASP A 402 31.03 -1.50 13.85
CA ASP A 402 31.84 -2.40 14.67
C ASP A 402 32.22 -1.71 15.99
N THR A 403 31.39 -1.90 17.01
CA THR A 403 31.56 -1.26 18.32
C THR A 403 32.84 -1.70 19.03
N GLU A 404 33.26 -2.96 18.91
CA GLU A 404 34.46 -3.45 19.58
C GLU A 404 35.74 -2.90 18.92
N LYS A 405 35.73 -2.81 17.60
CA LYS A 405 36.82 -2.17 16.86
C LYS A 405 36.84 -0.66 17.06
N ALA A 406 35.68 0.00 17.17
CA ALA A 406 35.59 1.42 17.50
C ALA A 406 36.18 1.74 18.88
N LYS A 407 35.90 0.91 19.91
CA LYS A 407 36.47 1.08 21.26
C LYS A 407 38.00 1.12 21.28
N THR A 408 38.64 0.39 20.37
CA THR A 408 40.10 0.22 20.34
C THR A 408 40.79 1.19 19.38
N LEU A 409 40.16 1.53 18.25
CA LEU A 409 40.80 2.26 17.16
C LEU A 409 40.30 3.69 16.96
N LEU A 410 39.14 4.08 17.51
CA LEU A 410 38.61 5.45 17.35
C LEU A 410 38.88 6.32 18.58
N PRO A 411 39.21 7.61 18.39
CA PRO A 411 39.26 8.58 19.48
C PRO A 411 37.94 8.61 20.25
N GLY A 412 37.99 8.40 21.57
CA GLY A 412 36.80 8.36 22.42
C GLY A 412 36.06 7.02 22.43
N GLY A 413 36.54 6.00 21.71
CA GLY A 413 36.05 4.62 21.79
C GLY A 413 34.59 4.42 21.36
N LYS A 414 34.04 5.36 20.58
CA LYS A 414 32.66 5.36 20.11
C LYS A 414 32.63 5.29 18.59
N ASN A 415 31.62 4.61 18.04
CA ASN A 415 31.38 4.61 16.60
C ASN A 415 31.08 6.03 16.10
N LEU A 416 31.52 6.31 14.89
CA LEU A 416 31.30 7.58 14.21
C LEU A 416 29.97 7.52 13.45
N ALA A 417 29.15 8.56 13.52
CA ALA A 417 27.96 8.69 12.68
C ALA A 417 28.36 9.06 11.24
N HIS A 418 27.57 8.62 10.25
CA HIS A 418 27.72 9.11 8.88
C HIS A 418 27.55 10.63 8.80
N GLY A 419 28.34 11.29 7.95
CA GLY A 419 28.07 12.68 7.56
C GLY A 419 26.65 12.80 6.97
N TYR A 420 26.28 11.89 6.08
CA TYR A 420 24.93 11.86 5.49
C TYR A 420 23.82 11.57 6.51
N LEU A 421 24.08 10.76 7.54
CA LEU A 421 23.14 10.61 8.65
C LEU A 421 22.95 11.95 9.35
N THR A 422 24.04 12.63 9.70
CA THR A 422 24.01 13.94 10.36
C THR A 422 23.23 14.98 9.54
N LEU A 423 23.47 15.03 8.22
CA LEU A 423 22.72 15.87 7.29
C LEU A 423 21.23 15.50 7.27
N SER A 424 20.90 14.21 7.25
CA SER A 424 19.52 13.72 7.19
C SER A 424 18.69 14.05 8.44
N LEU A 425 19.32 14.43 9.55
CA LEU A 425 18.63 14.86 10.77
C LEU A 425 18.12 16.31 10.68
N ILE A 426 18.65 17.13 9.76
CA ILE A 426 18.26 18.54 9.63
C ILE A 426 16.75 18.69 9.34
N PRO A 427 16.14 18.00 8.35
CA PRO A 427 14.71 18.17 8.06
C PRO A 427 13.81 17.84 9.25
N LYS A 428 14.17 16.80 10.02
CA LYS A 428 13.44 16.41 11.23
C LYS A 428 13.38 17.54 12.25
N LEU A 429 14.54 18.14 12.55
CA LEU A 429 14.65 19.23 13.52
C LEU A 429 14.13 20.57 12.97
N MET A 430 14.17 20.75 11.65
CA MET A 430 13.67 21.97 11.00
C MET A 430 12.16 22.14 11.17
N TYR A 431 11.39 21.06 11.24
CA TYR A 431 9.94 21.14 11.50
C TYR A 431 9.59 21.77 12.85
N GLU A 432 10.50 21.73 13.84
CA GLU A 432 10.33 22.41 15.12
C GLU A 432 10.56 23.92 15.01
N LEU A 433 11.44 24.34 14.09
CA LEU A 433 11.90 25.71 13.91
C LEU A 433 11.09 26.50 12.89
N LEU A 434 10.50 25.80 11.92
CA LEU A 434 9.72 26.38 10.84
C LEU A 434 8.37 25.64 10.71
N PRO A 435 7.45 25.78 11.69
CA PRO A 435 6.14 25.17 11.61
C PRO A 435 5.31 25.89 10.53
N LEU A 436 4.98 25.16 9.47
CA LEU A 436 4.15 25.63 8.36
C LEU A 436 2.72 25.08 8.51
N ASP A 437 1.73 25.96 8.62
CA ASP A 437 0.30 25.65 8.57
C ASP A 437 -0.20 25.75 7.11
N GLN A 438 -1.28 25.03 6.76
CA GLN A 438 -1.97 25.15 5.46
C GLN A 438 -1.10 24.83 4.23
N VAL A 439 -0.09 23.98 4.37
CA VAL A 439 0.81 23.62 3.26
C VAL A 439 0.13 22.71 2.24
N GLU A 440 -0.01 23.18 1.00
CA GLU A 440 -0.37 22.33 -0.16
C GLU A 440 0.81 21.42 -0.57
N MET A 441 2.04 21.95 -0.50
CA MET A 441 3.26 21.22 -0.87
C MET A 441 4.47 21.74 -0.10
N ALA A 442 5.28 20.86 0.48
CA ALA A 442 6.61 21.21 0.98
C ALA A 442 7.62 20.13 0.56
N LEU A 443 8.67 20.55 -0.13
CA LEU A 443 9.75 19.70 -0.61
C LEU A 443 11.06 20.19 -0.03
N ASN A 444 11.83 19.30 0.60
CA ASN A 444 13.26 19.52 0.79
C ASN A 444 13.92 19.34 -0.59
N TYR A 445 14.17 20.46 -1.27
CA TYR A 445 14.55 20.48 -2.67
C TYR A 445 16.02 20.13 -2.86
N GLY A 446 16.89 20.46 -1.90
CA GLY A 446 18.30 20.08 -1.94
C GLY A 446 19.21 20.89 -1.03
N THR A 447 20.51 20.82 -1.30
CA THR A 447 21.55 21.56 -0.58
C THR A 447 22.55 22.15 -1.54
N ASP A 448 22.89 23.43 -1.41
CA ASP A 448 23.94 24.07 -2.20
C ASP A 448 25.33 23.69 -1.69
N LYS A 449 25.50 23.64 -0.37
CA LYS A 449 26.78 23.38 0.28
C LYS A 449 26.58 22.65 1.59
N VAL A 450 27.39 21.61 1.82
CA VAL A 450 27.42 20.87 3.09
C VAL A 450 28.86 20.69 3.56
N ARG A 451 29.08 20.85 4.86
CA ARG A 451 30.38 20.62 5.53
C ARG A 451 30.15 19.87 6.84
N PHE A 452 31.13 19.06 7.24
CA PHE A 452 31.14 18.34 8.53
C PHE A 452 32.39 18.73 9.35
N PRO A 453 32.41 19.91 10.00
CA PRO A 453 33.61 20.43 10.67
C PRO A 453 34.06 19.65 11.91
N ALA A 454 33.17 18.88 12.53
CA ALA A 454 33.46 18.08 13.72
C ALA A 454 32.82 16.68 13.59
N PRO A 455 33.43 15.64 14.17
CA PRO A 455 32.87 14.30 14.20
C PRO A 455 31.67 14.25 15.16
N LEU A 456 30.68 13.43 14.80
CA LEU A 456 29.54 13.09 15.64
C LEU A 456 29.65 11.62 16.04
N TYR A 457 29.62 11.34 17.33
CA TYR A 457 29.79 9.98 17.85
C TYR A 457 28.48 9.40 18.37
N SER A 458 28.48 8.07 18.45
CA SER A 458 27.41 7.31 19.09
C SER A 458 27.21 7.73 20.55
N GLY A 459 25.96 8.01 20.89
CA GLY A 459 25.52 8.47 22.21
C GLY A 459 25.52 9.98 22.39
N ASP A 460 26.05 10.75 21.45
CA ASP A 460 26.04 12.21 21.52
C ASP A 460 24.63 12.77 21.30
N GLN A 461 24.44 14.03 21.69
CA GLN A 461 23.21 14.78 21.43
C GLN A 461 23.49 15.91 20.44
N VAL A 462 22.55 16.16 19.54
CA VAL A 462 22.63 17.23 18.54
C VAL A 462 21.48 18.21 18.66
N GLN A 463 21.75 19.48 18.38
CA GLN A 463 20.77 20.55 18.33
C GLN A 463 20.97 21.35 17.05
N LEU A 464 19.87 21.62 16.35
CA LEU A 464 19.89 22.43 15.14
C LEU A 464 19.71 23.90 15.50
N LYS A 465 20.53 24.76 14.90
CA LYS A 465 20.28 26.21 14.79
C LYS A 465 20.05 26.52 13.31
N ALA A 466 19.03 27.31 13.00
CA ALA A 466 18.70 27.63 11.62
C ALA A 466 18.40 29.12 11.41
N SER A 467 18.59 29.61 10.19
CA SER A 467 18.22 30.96 9.76
C SER A 467 17.73 30.95 8.32
N VAL A 468 16.78 31.83 7.99
CA VAL A 468 16.31 32.03 6.62
C VAL A 468 17.22 33.05 5.96
N GLN A 469 17.92 32.64 4.91
CA GLN A 469 18.84 33.49 4.17
C GLN A 469 18.11 34.28 3.09
N LYS A 470 17.16 33.63 2.39
CA LYS A 470 16.45 34.23 1.26
C LYS A 470 15.12 33.51 0.99
N VAL A 471 14.10 34.23 0.53
CA VAL A 471 12.84 33.65 0.03
C VAL A 471 12.51 34.19 -1.35
N GLU A 472 12.43 33.31 -2.34
CA GLU A 472 12.08 33.63 -3.73
C GLU A 472 10.68 33.10 -4.05
N THR A 473 9.79 33.93 -4.61
CA THR A 473 8.47 33.47 -5.06
C THR A 473 8.52 33.11 -6.54
N ASN A 474 7.94 31.96 -6.89
CA ASN A 474 7.80 31.47 -8.25
C ASN A 474 6.47 31.94 -8.86
N ALA A 475 6.41 31.94 -10.19
CA ALA A 475 5.22 32.37 -10.93
C ALA A 475 3.98 31.48 -10.71
N ASP A 476 4.18 30.24 -10.27
CA ASP A 476 3.13 29.26 -9.99
C ASP A 476 2.54 29.38 -8.57
N GLY A 477 2.93 30.41 -7.83
CA GLY A 477 2.48 30.64 -6.46
C GLY A 477 3.26 29.86 -5.40
N SER A 478 4.31 29.11 -5.75
CA SER A 478 5.22 28.50 -4.78
C SER A 478 6.33 29.46 -4.34
N ALA A 479 7.04 29.12 -3.25
CA ALA A 479 8.18 29.86 -2.74
C ALA A 479 9.38 28.92 -2.50
N LYS A 480 10.55 29.33 -2.98
CA LYS A 480 11.85 28.71 -2.72
C LYS A 480 12.50 29.41 -1.53
N ILE A 481 12.82 28.66 -0.49
CA ILE A 481 13.38 29.14 0.77
C ILE A 481 14.83 28.64 0.87
N PHE A 482 15.76 29.55 1.06
CA PHE A 482 17.17 29.25 1.30
C PHE A 482 17.44 29.38 2.80
N LEU A 483 17.94 28.31 3.41
CA LEU A 483 18.14 28.18 4.84
C LEU A 483 19.60 27.87 5.14
N LEU A 484 20.18 28.53 6.14
CA LEU A 484 21.45 28.10 6.73
C LEU A 484 21.15 27.28 7.98
N ALA A 485 21.54 26.00 7.95
CA ALA A 485 21.35 25.03 9.02
C ALA A 485 22.71 24.66 9.63
N GLU A 486 22.85 24.89 10.93
CA GLU A 486 24.06 24.59 11.70
C GLU A 486 23.70 23.62 12.83
N MET A 487 24.20 22.39 12.75
CA MET A 487 23.97 21.36 13.76
C MET A 487 25.15 21.31 14.72
N TYR A 488 24.87 21.50 16.00
CA TYR A 488 25.85 21.47 17.08
C TYR A 488 25.69 20.20 17.87
N SER A 489 26.78 19.71 18.45
CA SER A 489 26.75 18.61 19.39
C SER A 489 27.34 19.03 20.73
N ALA A 490 26.83 18.47 21.82
CA ALA A 490 27.19 18.89 23.17
C ALA A 490 28.69 18.71 23.51
N HIS A 491 29.42 17.87 22.76
CA HIS A 491 30.85 17.61 22.98
C HIS A 491 31.79 18.48 22.13
N SER A 492 31.28 19.38 21.29
CA SER A 492 32.09 20.13 20.32
C SER A 492 31.70 21.60 20.21
N ASP A 493 32.68 22.49 20.28
CA ASP A 493 32.52 23.94 20.03
C ASP A 493 32.29 24.26 18.55
N LYS A 494 32.65 23.34 17.65
CA LYS A 494 32.40 23.45 16.20
C LYS A 494 31.13 22.66 15.83
N PRO A 495 30.34 23.13 14.85
CA PRO A 495 29.19 22.38 14.37
C PRO A 495 29.63 21.03 13.77
N VAL A 496 28.83 20.00 14.00
CA VAL A 496 29.02 18.67 13.40
C VAL A 496 28.52 18.63 11.96
N CYS A 497 27.61 19.53 11.58
CA CYS A 497 27.16 19.72 10.20
C CYS A 497 26.78 21.18 9.96
N VAL A 498 27.18 21.73 8.81
CA VAL A 498 26.74 23.04 8.31
C VAL A 498 26.23 22.85 6.90
N ALA A 499 24.95 23.14 6.67
CA ALA A 499 24.29 22.94 5.38
C ALA A 499 23.54 24.20 4.93
N GLU A 500 23.77 24.60 3.69
CA GLU A 500 22.93 25.56 2.96
C GLU A 500 21.82 24.77 2.28
N MET A 501 20.63 24.79 2.87
CA MET A 501 19.46 24.00 2.50
C MET A 501 18.53 24.80 1.60
N ILE A 502 17.87 24.12 0.67
CA ILE A 502 16.83 24.69 -0.18
C ILE A 502 15.53 23.93 0.05
N SER A 503 14.47 24.64 0.39
CA SER A 503 13.11 24.11 0.48
C SER A 503 12.20 24.77 -0.55
N LEU A 504 11.30 24.01 -1.16
CA LEU A 504 10.24 24.54 -2.03
C LEU A 504 8.90 24.34 -1.32
N VAL A 505 8.16 25.42 -1.11
CA VAL A 505 6.90 25.41 -0.35
C VAL A 505 5.79 26.05 -1.17
N ARG A 506 4.60 25.49 -1.12
CA ARG A 506 3.35 26.08 -1.62
C ARG A 506 2.34 26.02 -0.49
N MET A 507 1.76 27.17 -0.17
CA MET A 507 0.81 27.37 0.93
C MET A 507 -0.55 27.73 0.38
#